data_AF-A0A533YYJ1-F1
#
_entry.id   AF-A0A533YYJ1-F1
#
_cell.length_a   1.000
_cell.length_b   1.000
_cell.length_c   1.000
_cell.angle_alpha   90.00
_cell.angle_beta   90.00
_cell.angle_gamma   90.00
#
_symmetry.space_group_name_H-M   'P 1'
#
loop_
_entity.id
_entity.type
_entity.pdbx_description
1 polymer ?
#
loop_
_entity_poly.entity_id
_entity_poly.type
_entity_poly.pdbx_seq_one_letter_code
_entity_poly.pdbx_strand_id
1 'polypeptide(L)'
;MKNKPVAAGSGVLAGGNWIIDQVKLIDVYPQPEQLANIRSQAQGSGGAPYNVLVDLAKLGVSFPLFAAGLVGKDDLGQFILEDCRKHRIDTRFLRATSGAPTSYTDVMTEMNGGRRTFFHNR
;
A
#
# COMPACT_ATOMS: atom_id res chain seq x y z
N MET A 1 -29.27 17.11 10.14
CA MET A 1 -29.38 15.63 10.16
C MET A 1 -28.47 15.12 11.28
N LYS A 2 -28.99 14.40 12.27
CA LYS A 2 -28.22 13.97 13.45
C LYS A 2 -27.44 12.69 13.09
N ASN A 3 -26.11 12.70 13.25
CA ASN A 3 -25.26 11.51 13.12
C ASN A 3 -25.68 10.47 14.16
N LYS A 4 -26.10 9.29 13.70
CA LYS A 4 -26.31 8.13 14.57
C LYS A 4 -24.96 7.73 15.16
N PRO A 5 -24.86 7.46 16.47
CA PRO A 5 -23.62 6.96 17.05
C PRO A 5 -23.33 5.57 16.45
N VAL A 6 -22.13 5.40 15.91
CA VAL A 6 -21.62 4.08 15.51
C VAL A 6 -21.62 3.21 16.75
N ALA A 7 -22.33 2.08 16.72
CA ALA A 7 -22.43 1.17 17.85
C ALA A 7 -21.03 0.69 18.27
N ALA A 8 -20.75 0.74 19.58
CA ALA A 8 -19.50 0.26 20.15
C ALA A 8 -19.26 -1.21 19.72
N GLY A 9 -18.17 -1.45 18.99
CA GLY A 9 -17.76 -2.78 18.53
C GLY A 9 -18.03 -3.13 17.05
N SER A 10 -18.40 -2.18 16.19
CA SER A 10 -18.73 -2.48 14.78
C SER A 10 -17.70 -1.94 13.79
N GLY A 11 -16.44 -2.38 13.83
CA GLY A 11 -15.44 -1.96 12.83
C GLY A 11 -14.16 -2.79 12.83
N VAL A 12 -13.36 -2.63 11.79
CA VAL A 12 -12.06 -3.31 11.65
C VAL A 12 -10.95 -2.29 11.71
N LEU A 13 -10.04 -2.44 12.67
CA LEU A 13 -8.77 -1.73 12.69
C LEU A 13 -7.66 -2.67 12.23
N ALA A 14 -6.85 -2.23 11.26
CA ALA A 14 -5.66 -2.97 10.84
C ALA A 14 -4.42 -2.13 11.11
N GLY A 15 -3.50 -2.69 11.89
CA GLY A 15 -2.25 -2.07 12.30
C GLY A 15 -1.04 -2.84 11.78
N GLY A 16 -0.02 -2.13 11.30
CA GLY A 16 1.25 -2.73 10.86
C GLY A 16 1.91 -1.94 9.74
N ASN A 17 2.47 -2.65 8.76
CA ASN A 17 3.26 -2.06 7.68
C ASN A 17 2.39 -1.52 6.55
N TRP A 18 2.68 -0.30 6.14
CA TRP A 18 2.03 0.42 5.04
C TRP A 18 3.06 0.59 3.94
N ILE A 19 2.96 -0.25 2.90
CA ILE A 19 4.00 -0.39 1.87
C ILE A 19 3.40 0.00 0.53
N ILE A 20 4.22 0.59 -0.35
CA ILE A 20 3.91 0.71 -1.77
C ILE A 20 4.66 -0.36 -2.56
N ASP A 21 3.93 -1.14 -3.35
CA ASP A 21 4.55 -2.05 -4.32
C ASP A 21 4.68 -1.32 -5.66
N GLN A 22 5.91 -1.05 -6.07
CA GLN A 22 6.26 -0.46 -7.36
C GLN A 22 6.59 -1.56 -8.36
N VAL A 23 5.57 -2.00 -9.10
CA VAL A 23 5.68 -3.10 -10.05
C VAL A 23 6.26 -2.64 -11.37
N LYS A 24 7.32 -3.30 -11.81
CA LYS A 24 8.00 -3.08 -13.09
C LYS A 24 7.94 -4.36 -13.89
N LEU A 25 7.29 -4.33 -15.06
CA LEU A 25 7.36 -5.43 -16.01
C LEU A 25 8.66 -5.28 -16.80
N ILE A 26 9.53 -6.29 -16.72
CA ILE A 26 10.85 -6.30 -17.36
C ILE A 26 10.92 -7.40 -18.43
N ASP A 27 11.73 -7.17 -19.46
CA ASP A 27 11.97 -8.19 -20.50
C ASP A 27 12.80 -9.37 -20.00
N VAL A 28 13.78 -9.10 -19.13
CA VAL A 28 14.63 -10.11 -18.49
C VAL A 28 15.13 -9.59 -17.15
N TYR A 29 15.31 -10.48 -16.16
CA TYR A 29 16.09 -10.14 -14.98
C TYR A 29 17.59 -10.24 -15.31
N PRO A 30 18.33 -9.10 -15.35
CA PRO A 30 19.69 -9.11 -15.89
C PRO A 30 20.65 -9.85 -14.97
N GLN A 31 21.70 -10.42 -15.56
CA GLN A 31 22.89 -10.81 -14.79
C GLN A 31 23.57 -9.55 -14.22
N PRO A 32 24.41 -9.67 -13.17
CA PRO A 32 25.21 -8.56 -12.70
C PRO A 32 25.93 -7.84 -13.86
N GLU A 33 25.96 -6.51 -13.80
CA GLU A 33 26.60 -5.63 -14.80
C GLU A 33 25.92 -5.60 -16.19
N GLN A 34 24.72 -6.19 -16.35
CA GLN A 34 23.93 -6.11 -17.59
C GLN A 34 22.71 -5.19 -17.47
N LEU A 35 22.21 -4.75 -18.64
CA LEU A 35 21.03 -3.89 -18.76
C LEU A 35 19.79 -4.69 -19.18
N ALA A 36 18.65 -4.35 -18.59
CA ALA A 36 17.33 -4.84 -18.98
C ALA A 36 16.37 -3.66 -19.18
N ASN A 37 15.28 -3.87 -19.93
CA ASN A 37 14.30 -2.82 -20.19
C ASN A 37 13.05 -3.00 -19.35
N ILE A 38 12.61 -1.90 -18.74
CA ILE A 38 11.27 -1.80 -18.17
C ILE A 38 10.28 -1.54 -19.30
N ARG A 39 9.29 -2.41 -19.45
CA ARG A 39 8.26 -2.36 -20.50
C ARG A 39 6.99 -1.66 -20.02
N SER A 40 6.66 -1.79 -18.74
CA SER A 40 5.58 -1.03 -18.12
C SER A 40 5.79 -0.91 -16.62
N GLN A 41 5.11 0.06 -16.02
CA GLN A 41 5.18 0.33 -14.58
C GLN A 41 3.78 0.48 -14.02
N ALA A 42 3.58 -0.01 -12.81
CA ALA A 42 2.35 0.14 -12.05
C ALA A 42 2.66 0.31 -10.56
N GLN A 43 1.73 0.90 -9.83
CA GLN A 43 1.81 1.05 -8.38
C GLN A 43 0.63 0.35 -7.73
N GLY A 44 0.89 -0.40 -6.66
CA GLY A 44 -0.11 -1.11 -5.88
C GLY A 44 0.09 -0.93 -4.37
N SER A 45 -0.95 -1.27 -3.62
CA SER A 45 -0.86 -1.40 -2.16
C SER A 45 0.00 -2.61 -1.80
N GLY A 46 0.85 -2.44 -0.80
CA GLY A 46 1.63 -3.50 -0.16
C GLY A 46 1.46 -3.46 1.36
N GLY A 47 1.77 -4.58 2.00
CA GLY A 47 1.61 -4.76 3.45
C GLY A 47 0.21 -5.24 3.82
N ALA A 48 0.15 -6.22 4.74
CA ALA A 48 -1.10 -6.91 5.07
C ALA A 48 -2.23 -5.98 5.57
N PRO A 49 -1.98 -5.00 6.47
CA PRO A 49 -3.03 -4.09 6.91
C PRO A 49 -3.62 -3.26 5.78
N TYR A 50 -2.76 -2.73 4.91
CA TYR A 50 -3.19 -1.88 3.81
C TYR A 50 -4.05 -2.66 2.81
N ASN A 51 -3.57 -3.85 2.40
CA ASN A 51 -4.29 -4.72 1.47
C ASN A 51 -5.66 -5.13 2.01
N VAL A 52 -5.72 -5.60 3.26
CA VAL A 52 -6.98 -6.04 3.87
C VAL A 52 -8.00 -4.91 3.94
N LEU A 53 -7.60 -3.70 4.34
CA LEU A 53 -8.56 -2.59 4.44
C LEU A 53 -9.04 -2.11 3.08
N VAL A 54 -8.16 -2.03 2.07
CA VAL A 54 -8.55 -1.67 0.70
C VAL A 54 -9.49 -2.71 0.10
N ASP A 55 -9.21 -4.01 0.31
CA ASP A 55 -10.06 -5.09 -0.19
C ASP A 55 -11.44 -5.08 0.48
N LEU A 56 -11.50 -4.93 1.80
CA LEU A 56 -12.78 -4.78 2.51
C LEU A 56 -13.57 -3.56 2.01
N ALA A 57 -12.90 -2.43 1.78
CA ALA A 57 -13.54 -1.24 1.22
C ALA A 57 -14.09 -1.49 -0.20
N LYS A 58 -13.34 -2.19 -1.06
CA LYS A 58 -13.78 -2.58 -2.41
C LYS A 58 -14.92 -3.58 -2.41
N LEU A 59 -14.97 -4.48 -1.42
CA LEU A 59 -16.08 -5.40 -1.19
C LEU A 59 -17.36 -4.71 -0.68
N GLY A 60 -17.29 -3.40 -0.36
CA GLY A 60 -18.47 -2.61 -0.01
C GLY A 60 -18.98 -2.87 1.41
N VAL A 61 -18.10 -3.23 2.34
CA VAL A 61 -18.50 -3.43 3.74
C VAL A 61 -19.11 -2.17 4.33
N SER A 62 -20.15 -2.35 5.16
CA SER A 62 -20.88 -1.23 5.76
C SER A 62 -20.31 -0.77 7.11
N PHE A 63 -19.42 -1.56 7.70
CA PHE A 63 -18.76 -1.22 8.96
C PHE A 63 -17.52 -0.35 8.73
N PRO A 64 -17.19 0.59 9.63
CA PRO A 64 -16.00 1.43 9.54
C PRO A 64 -14.69 0.64 9.54
N LEU A 65 -13.72 1.17 8.80
CA LEU A 65 -12.36 0.66 8.62
C LEU A 65 -11.37 1.68 9.17
N PHE A 66 -10.38 1.24 9.95
CA PHE A 66 -9.40 2.10 10.61
C PHE A 66 -7.96 1.66 10.29
N ALA A 67 -7.19 2.58 9.73
CA ALA A 67 -5.78 2.43 9.44
C ALA A 67 -4.93 2.82 10.66
N ALA A 68 -3.99 1.96 11.06
CA ALA A 68 -3.04 2.26 12.12
C ALA A 68 -1.59 1.95 11.72
N GLY A 69 -0.68 2.89 11.97
CA GLY A 69 0.74 2.71 11.65
C GLY A 69 1.47 4.03 11.38
N LEU A 70 2.61 3.92 10.70
CA LEU A 70 3.42 5.05 10.27
C LEU A 70 3.67 4.99 8.76
N VAL A 71 3.71 6.16 8.14
CA VAL A 71 4.23 6.40 6.79
C VAL A 71 5.26 7.52 6.85
N GLY A 72 6.13 7.62 5.85
CA GLY A 72 7.04 8.75 5.72
C GLY A 72 6.29 10.04 5.36
N LYS A 73 6.91 11.18 5.66
CA LYS A 73 6.49 12.50 5.14
C LYS A 73 7.05 12.70 3.72
N ASP A 74 6.59 11.87 2.80
CA ASP A 74 6.99 11.84 1.41
C ASP A 74 5.80 11.54 0.48
N ASP A 75 6.04 11.56 -0.83
CA ASP A 75 4.99 11.38 -1.85
C ASP A 75 4.31 10.00 -1.74
N LEU A 76 5.03 8.96 -1.34
CA LEU A 76 4.47 7.63 -1.15
C LEU A 76 3.55 7.57 0.07
N GLY A 77 3.95 8.21 1.16
CA GLY A 77 3.12 8.31 2.38
C GLY A 77 1.87 9.14 2.12
N GLN A 78 2.00 10.24 1.38
CA GLN A 78 0.87 11.05 0.94
C GLN A 78 -0.08 10.24 0.05
N PHE A 79 0.44 9.45 -0.88
CA PHE A 79 -0.36 8.55 -1.71
C PHE A 79 -1.16 7.55 -0.88
N ILE A 80 -0.56 6.91 0.13
CA ILE A 80 -1.27 5.96 1.02
C ILE A 80 -2.42 6.66 1.74
N LEU A 81 -2.17 7.85 2.31
CA LEU A 81 -3.19 8.62 3.03
C LEU A 81 -4.36 9.04 2.11
N GLU A 82 -4.05 9.43 0.88
CA GLU A 82 -5.04 9.78 -0.13
C GLU A 82 -5.87 8.58 -0.60
N ASP A 83 -5.23 7.43 -0.81
CA ASP A 83 -5.93 6.20 -1.20
C ASP A 83 -6.83 5.68 -0.08
N CYS A 84 -6.38 5.74 1.18
CA CYS A 84 -7.23 5.47 2.34
C CYS A 84 -8.46 6.38 2.36
N ARG A 85 -8.27 7.69 2.14
CA ARG A 85 -9.37 8.65 2.08
C ARG A 85 -10.35 8.33 0.94
N LYS A 86 -9.85 7.98 -0.25
CA LYS A 86 -10.65 7.56 -1.40
C LYS A 86 -11.51 6.33 -1.08
N HIS A 87 -10.95 5.38 -0.33
CA HIS A 87 -11.62 4.17 0.13
C HIS A 87 -12.44 4.32 1.42
N ARG A 88 -12.57 5.55 1.96
CA ARG A 88 -13.27 5.85 3.23
C ARG A 88 -12.71 5.07 4.43
N ILE A 89 -11.41 4.78 4.40
CA ILE A 89 -10.67 4.21 5.51
C ILE A 89 -10.19 5.36 6.40
N ASP A 90 -10.48 5.27 7.70
CA ASP A 90 -10.14 6.28 8.68
C ASP A 90 -8.65 6.21 9.05
N THR A 91 -7.92 7.30 8.82
CA THR A 91 -6.46 7.38 9.02
C THR A 91 -6.06 8.06 10.32
N ARG A 92 -6.96 8.28 11.29
CA ARG A 92 -6.61 8.95 12.56
C ARG A 92 -5.48 8.27 13.35
N PHE A 93 -5.23 6.97 13.11
CA PHE A 93 -4.14 6.21 13.72
C PHE A 93 -2.97 5.92 12.76
N LEU A 94 -3.05 6.38 11.50
CA LEU A 94 -1.98 6.28 10.51
C LEU A 94 -1.29 7.65 10.38
N ARG A 95 -0.07 7.77 10.94
CA ARG A 95 0.62 9.06 11.06
C ARG A 95 1.81 9.17 10.12
N ALA A 96 2.02 10.35 9.57
CA ALA A 96 3.23 10.67 8.82
C ALA A 96 4.40 11.04 9.77
N THR A 97 5.59 10.47 9.53
CA THR A 97 6.81 10.72 10.31
C THR A 97 7.95 11.25 9.43
N SER A 98 8.82 12.09 9.99
CA SER A 98 10.08 12.51 9.35
C SER A 98 11.27 11.63 9.76
N GLY A 99 11.05 10.58 10.56
CA GLY A 99 12.11 9.71 11.05
C GLY A 99 12.58 8.63 10.07
N ALA A 100 11.78 8.33 9.04
CA ALA A 100 12.08 7.35 7.99
C ALA A 100 11.20 7.63 6.76
N PRO A 101 11.62 7.21 5.56
CA PRO A 101 10.75 7.23 4.37
C PRO A 101 9.60 6.20 4.49
N THR A 102 8.59 6.33 3.65
CA THR A 102 7.56 5.31 3.49
C THR A 102 8.18 4.06 2.85
N SER A 103 7.99 2.90 3.48
CA SER A 103 8.49 1.64 2.94
C SER A 103 7.88 1.32 1.58
N TYR A 104 8.69 0.78 0.67
CA TYR A 104 8.24 0.34 -0.64
C TYR A 104 8.98 -0.91 -1.09
N THR A 105 8.41 -1.61 -2.06
CA THR A 105 9.04 -2.76 -2.71
C THR A 105 9.06 -2.54 -4.21
N ASP A 106 10.25 -2.54 -4.81
CA ASP A 106 10.38 -2.72 -6.24
C ASP A 106 10.14 -4.18 -6.59
N VAL A 107 9.10 -4.42 -7.40
CA VAL A 107 8.73 -5.76 -7.86
C VAL A 107 9.10 -5.89 -9.32
N MET A 108 10.21 -6.57 -9.58
CA MET A 108 10.69 -6.87 -10.92
C MET A 108 10.00 -8.13 -11.43
N THR A 109 9.06 -7.99 -12.37
CA THR A 109 8.30 -9.12 -12.93
C THR A 109 8.72 -9.37 -14.37
N GLU A 110 9.30 -10.53 -14.64
CA GLU A 110 9.65 -10.93 -16.01
C GLU A 110 8.38 -11.21 -16.83
N MET A 111 8.25 -10.55 -17.99
CA MET A 111 7.10 -10.75 -18.89
C MET A 111 6.97 -12.21 -19.35
N ASN A 112 8.11 -12.87 -19.52
CA ASN A 112 8.19 -14.26 -19.92
C ASN A 112 8.35 -15.14 -18.68
N GLY A 113 7.30 -15.89 -18.34
CA GLY A 113 7.31 -16.85 -17.23
C GLY A 113 6.90 -16.30 -15.87
N GLY A 114 6.70 -14.98 -15.72
CA GLY A 114 6.07 -14.38 -14.53
C GLY A 114 6.89 -14.49 -13.25
N ARG A 115 8.19 -14.80 -13.33
CA ARG A 115 9.09 -14.81 -12.18
C ARG A 115 9.20 -13.39 -11.61
N ARG A 116 9.28 -13.32 -10.28
CA ARG A 116 9.29 -12.05 -9.54
C ARG A 116 10.50 -11.97 -8.61
N THR A 117 11.21 -10.85 -8.67
CA THR A 117 12.29 -10.49 -7.75
C THR A 117 11.91 -9.22 -7.01
N PHE A 118 12.22 -9.15 -5.72
CA PHE A 118 11.76 -8.10 -4.82
C PHE A 118 12.95 -7.38 -4.19
N PHE A 119 13.00 -6.06 -4.34
CA PHE A 119 13.93 -5.19 -3.60
C PHE A 119 13.12 -4.31 -2.68
N HIS A 120 13.43 -4.31 -1.39
CA HIS A 120 12.59 -3.70 -0.39
C HIS A 120 13.35 -2.61 0.37
N ASN A 121 12.73 -1.44 0.48
CA ASN A 121 13.20 -0.30 1.27
C ASN A 121 12.39 -0.22 2.59
N ARG A 122 13.09 -0.02 3.71
CA ARG A 122 12.54 0.05 5.06
C ARG A 122 12.86 1.37 5.73
#